data_AF-A0A241XFR2-F1
#
_entry.id   AF-A0A241XFR2-F1
#
_cell.length_a   1.000
_cell.length_b   1.000
_cell.length_c   1.000
_cell.angle_alpha   90.00
_cell.angle_beta   90.00
_cell.angle_gamma   90.00
#
_symmetry.space_group_name_H-M   'P 1'
#
loop_
_entity.id
_entity.type
_entity.pdbx_description
1 polymer ?
#
loop_
_entity_poly.entity_id
_entity_poly.type
_entity_poly.pdbx_seq_one_letter_code
_entity_poly.pdbx_strand_id
1 'polypeptide(L)'
;MSVPLRAVQLTEPSLFLQEHPEVQFVDLLISDMNGVVRGKRIERNSLPKVFEKGINLPASLFALDITGSTVESTGLGLDIGDADRICYPI
;
A
#
# COMPACT_ATOMS: atom_id res chain seq x y z
N MET A 1 -11.65 -15.31 -10.21
CA MET A 1 -10.21 -14.98 -10.14
C MET A 1 -9.68 -15.55 -8.84
N SER A 2 -8.76 -16.52 -8.90
CA SER A 2 -8.15 -17.13 -7.71
C SER A 2 -7.28 -16.09 -7.00
N VAL A 3 -7.50 -15.90 -5.70
CA VAL A 3 -6.61 -15.08 -4.86
C VAL A 3 -5.21 -15.74 -4.89
N PRO A 4 -4.13 -15.02 -5.23
CA PRO A 4 -2.79 -15.60 -5.18
C PRO A 4 -2.46 -16.10 -3.77
N LEU A 5 -1.68 -17.18 -3.68
CA LEU A 5 -1.10 -17.66 -2.42
C LEU A 5 -0.44 -16.46 -1.72
N ARG A 6 -0.96 -16.08 -0.55
CA ARG A 6 -0.46 -14.92 0.18
C ARG A 6 0.93 -15.23 0.73
N ALA A 7 1.86 -14.31 0.52
CA ALA A 7 3.19 -14.36 1.12
C ALA A 7 3.17 -14.16 2.64
N VAL A 8 2.10 -13.54 3.17
CA VAL A 8 2.00 -13.09 4.56
C VAL A 8 1.13 -13.97 5.47
N GLN A 9 1.47 -14.01 6.75
CA GLN A 9 0.70 -14.71 7.79
C GLN A 9 -0.41 -13.82 8.34
N LEU A 10 -1.67 -14.26 8.27
CA LEU A 10 -2.82 -13.45 8.70
C LEU A 10 -2.88 -13.18 10.22
N THR A 11 -2.16 -13.95 11.01
CA THR A 11 -2.10 -13.81 12.48
C THR A 11 -1.07 -12.79 12.95
N GLU A 12 -0.04 -12.52 12.14
CA GLU A 12 1.06 -11.60 12.44
C GLU A 12 0.59 -10.21 12.92
N PRO A 13 -0.32 -9.48 12.22
CA PRO A 13 -0.71 -8.14 12.65
C PRO A 13 -1.39 -8.13 14.02
N SER A 14 -2.17 -9.16 14.33
CA SER A 14 -2.85 -9.26 15.62
C SER A 14 -1.89 -9.56 16.77
N LEU A 15 -0.83 -10.34 16.52
CA LEU A 15 0.22 -10.63 17.51
C LEU A 15 1.05 -9.36 17.76
N PHE A 16 1.50 -8.70 16.70
CA PHE A 16 2.25 -7.44 16.80
C PHE A 16 1.48 -6.38 17.62
N LEU A 17 0.19 -6.20 17.36
CA LEU A 17 -0.63 -5.22 18.07
C LEU A 17 -0.91 -5.58 19.55
N GLN A 18 -0.80 -6.86 19.92
CA GLN A 18 -0.89 -7.30 21.33
C GLN A 18 0.43 -7.03 22.07
N GLU A 19 1.56 -7.26 21.41
CA GLU A 19 2.89 -6.98 21.97
C GLU A 19 3.16 -5.47 22.10
N HIS A 20 2.54 -4.66 21.23
CA HIS A 20 2.71 -3.20 21.19
C HIS A 20 1.37 -2.45 21.40
N PRO A 21 0.84 -2.42 22.64
CA PRO A 21 -0.43 -1.76 22.94
C PRO A 21 -0.39 -0.23 22.73
N GLU A 22 0.78 0.39 22.73
CA GLU A 22 1.00 1.83 22.53
C GLU A 22 0.85 2.28 21.07
N VAL A 23 0.94 1.38 20.09
CA VAL A 23 0.87 1.72 18.66
C VAL A 23 -0.50 2.31 18.33
N GLN A 24 -0.52 3.54 17.83
CA GLN A 24 -1.75 4.20 17.38
C GLN A 24 -1.93 4.12 15.87
N PHE A 25 -0.83 4.18 15.13
CA PHE A 25 -0.81 4.24 13.67
C PHE A 25 0.29 3.33 13.10
N VAL A 26 0.07 2.88 11.86
CA VAL A 26 1.05 2.10 11.09
C VAL A 26 1.22 2.75 9.73
N ASP A 27 2.47 2.92 9.30
CA ASP A 27 2.80 3.41 7.97
C ASP A 27 2.99 2.23 7.01
N LEU A 28 2.13 2.16 5.99
CA LEU A 28 2.26 1.19 4.91
C LEU A 28 3.15 1.81 3.84
N LEU A 29 4.32 1.24 3.63
CA LEU A 29 5.36 1.81 2.77
C LEU A 29 5.59 0.92 1.54
N ILE A 30 5.79 1.56 0.39
CA ILE A 30 6.15 0.93 -0.88
C ILE A 30 7.14 1.84 -1.61
N SER A 31 8.16 1.26 -2.23
CA SER A 31 9.08 2.01 -3.08
C SER A 31 8.47 2.17 -4.47
N ASP A 32 8.51 3.39 -5.01
CA ASP A 32 8.24 3.62 -6.43
C ASP A 32 9.43 3.20 -7.33
N MET A 33 9.30 3.43 -8.64
CA MET A 33 10.33 3.09 -9.63
C MET A 33 11.64 3.90 -9.48
N ASN A 34 11.60 5.05 -8.80
CA ASN A 34 12.76 5.89 -8.55
C ASN A 34 13.43 5.58 -7.20
N GLY A 35 12.93 4.57 -6.46
CA GLY A 35 13.42 4.27 -5.12
C GLY A 35 12.84 5.15 -4.02
N VAL A 36 11.86 6.02 -4.35
CA VAL A 36 11.25 6.93 -3.38
C VAL A 36 10.19 6.17 -2.61
N VAL A 37 10.31 6.19 -1.28
CA VAL A 37 9.33 5.57 -0.39
C VAL A 37 8.06 6.40 -0.38
N ARG A 38 6.95 5.75 -0.72
CA ARG A 38 5.59 6.30 -0.72
C ARG A 38 4.69 5.40 0.10
N GLY A 39 3.53 5.89 0.50
CA GLY A 39 2.72 5.09 1.40
C GLY A 39 1.48 5.77 1.94
N LYS A 40 0.84 5.05 2.86
CA LYS A 40 -0.37 5.49 3.56
C LYS A 40 -0.27 5.15 5.03
N ARG A 41 -0.50 6.15 5.88
CA ARG A 41 -0.70 5.94 7.31
C ARG A 41 -2.11 5.42 7.56
N ILE A 42 -2.23 4.38 8.38
CA ILE A 42 -3.50 3.80 8.82
C ILE A 42 -3.58 3.80 10.35
N GLU A 43 -4.79 3.76 10.89
CA GLU A 43 -5.03 3.48 12.31
C GLU A 43 -4.73 2.01 12.62
N ARG A 44 -4.26 1.73 13.84
CA ARG A 44 -3.90 0.36 14.31
C ARG A 44 -4.98 -0.68 13.99
N ASN A 45 -6.26 -0.33 14.16
CA ASN A 45 -7.38 -1.26 14.03
C ASN A 45 -7.62 -1.66 12.57
N SER A 46 -7.06 -0.92 11.61
CA SER A 46 -7.14 -1.25 10.18
C SER A 46 -6.09 -2.29 9.76
N LEU A 47 -5.02 -2.49 10.54
CA LEU A 47 -3.90 -3.36 10.14
C LEU A 47 -4.33 -4.81 9.83
N PRO A 48 -5.17 -5.48 10.66
CA PRO A 48 -5.63 -6.83 10.33
C PRO A 48 -6.40 -6.89 9.01
N LYS A 49 -7.24 -5.87 8.74
CA LYS A 49 -8.00 -5.78 7.49
C LYS A 49 -7.09 -5.57 6.27
N VAL A 50 -5.96 -4.88 6.42
CA VAL A 50 -4.98 -4.71 5.35
C VAL A 50 -4.31 -6.04 4.99
N PHE A 51 -3.95 -6.86 5.97
CA PHE A 51 -3.44 -8.22 5.70
C PHE A 51 -4.53 -9.11 5.09
N GLU A 52 -5.80 -8.90 5.45
CA GLU A 52 -6.92 -9.70 4.95
C GLU A 52 -7.39 -9.28 3.53
N LYS A 53 -7.42 -7.99 3.21
CA LYS A 53 -8.08 -7.47 2.00
C LYS A 53 -7.19 -6.58 1.13
N GLY A 54 -6.00 -6.26 1.61
CA GLY A 54 -5.12 -5.27 0.99
C GLY A 54 -5.54 -3.84 1.32
N ILE A 55 -4.81 -2.91 0.73
CA ILE A 55 -5.08 -1.47 0.79
C ILE A 55 -5.12 -0.91 -0.63
N ASN A 56 -5.98 0.08 -0.86
CA ASN A 56 -6.02 0.79 -2.12
C ASN A 56 -4.95 1.90 -2.15
N LEU A 57 -4.12 1.89 -3.18
CA LEU A 57 -3.18 2.96 -3.54
C LEU A 57 -3.39 3.34 -5.01
N PRO A 58 -3.13 4.61 -5.39
CA PRO A 58 -3.30 5.04 -6.78
C PRO A 58 -2.33 4.29 -7.72
N ALA A 59 -2.81 3.89 -8.90
CA ALA A 59 -1.99 3.19 -9.88
C ALA A 59 -0.80 4.05 -10.35
N SER A 60 -1.01 5.36 -10.40
CA SER A 60 0.01 6.33 -10.80
C SER A 60 1.24 6.37 -9.89
N LEU A 61 1.22 5.70 -8.72
CA LEU A 61 2.38 5.60 -7.82
C LEU A 61 3.65 5.12 -8.57
N PHE A 62 3.48 4.24 -9.55
CA PHE A 62 4.56 3.73 -10.41
C PHE A 62 4.77 4.54 -11.69
N ALA A 63 4.15 5.70 -11.81
CA ALA A 63 4.25 6.59 -12.96
C ALA A 63 4.78 7.97 -12.58
N LEU A 64 5.35 8.13 -11.39
CA LEU A 64 5.88 9.39 -10.91
C LEU A 64 7.34 9.57 -11.36
N ASP A 65 7.73 10.80 -11.66
CA ASP A 65 9.12 11.19 -11.76
C ASP A 65 9.77 11.40 -10.37
N ILE A 66 11.06 11.74 -10.36
CA ILE A 66 11.81 11.95 -9.12
C ILE A 66 11.27 13.10 -8.25
N THR A 67 10.58 14.07 -8.84
CA THR A 67 9.95 15.18 -8.13
C THR A 67 8.55 14.84 -7.61
N GLY A 68 8.01 13.68 -8.01
CA GLY A 68 6.67 13.22 -7.66
C GLY A 68 5.59 13.67 -8.63
N SER A 69 5.94 14.24 -9.79
CA SER A 69 4.97 14.56 -10.83
C SER A 69 4.64 13.34 -11.67
N THR A 70 3.36 13.19 -12.02
CA THR A 70 2.90 12.08 -12.86
C THR A 70 3.40 12.23 -14.28
N VAL A 71 4.03 11.18 -14.80
CA VAL A 71 4.51 11.08 -16.17
C VAL A 71 3.37 10.54 -17.02
N GLU A 72 2.60 11.44 -17.64
CA GLU A 72 1.38 11.11 -18.39
C GLU A 72 1.63 10.08 -19.53
N SER A 73 2.81 10.10 -20.16
CA SER A 73 3.17 9.16 -21.24
C SER A 73 3.26 7.69 -20.80
N THR A 74 3.23 7.40 -19.50
CA THR A 74 3.15 6.03 -18.98
C THR A 74 1.77 5.38 -19.17
N GLY A 75 0.74 6.19 -19.48
CA GLY A 75 -0.64 5.71 -19.57
C GLY A 75 -1.26 5.35 -18.21
N LEU A 76 -0.64 5.76 -17.11
CA LEU A 76 -1.15 5.69 -15.73
C LEU A 76 -1.35 7.09 -15.14
N GLY A 77 -1.54 8.06 -16.04
CA GLY A 77 -1.60 9.48 -15.74
C GLY A 77 -2.93 9.95 -15.18
N LEU A 78 -2.97 11.21 -14.74
CA LEU A 78 -4.20 11.80 -14.21
C LEU A 78 -5.22 12.10 -15.33
N ASP A 79 -4.75 12.31 -16.57
CA ASP A 79 -5.59 12.69 -17.71
C ASP A 79 -6.65 11.63 -18.06
N ILE A 80 -6.37 10.35 -17.76
CA ILE A 80 -7.30 9.24 -17.97
C ILE A 80 -8.06 8.85 -16.69
N GLY A 81 -7.80 9.54 -15.59
CA GLY A 81 -8.22 9.16 -14.25
C GLY A 81 -7.29 8.13 -13.61
N ASP A 82 -6.89 8.41 -12.37
CA ASP A 82 -6.00 7.54 -11.60
C ASP A 82 -6.82 6.64 -10.67
N ALA A 83 -7.08 5.41 -11.15
CA ALA A 83 -7.85 4.43 -10.42
C ALA A 83 -6.99 3.72 -9.36
N ASP A 84 -7.55 3.60 -8.16
CA ASP A 84 -6.95 2.82 -7.08
C ASP A 84 -6.75 1.34 -7.46
N ARG A 85 -5.63 0.77 -7.02
CA ARG A 85 -5.29 -0.64 -7.12
C ARG A 85 -5.05 -1.23 -5.74
N ILE A 86 -5.41 -2.51 -5.59
CA ILE A 86 -5.23 -3.23 -4.33
C ILE A 86 -3.76 -3.65 -4.22
N CYS A 87 -3.11 -3.22 -3.16
CA CYS A 87 -1.78 -3.63 -2.74
C CYS A 87 -1.89 -4.56 -1.52
N TYR A 88 -1.06 -5.59 -1.49
CA TYR A 88 -0.93 -6.51 -0.36
C TYR A 88 0.43 -6.32 0.30
N PRO A 89 0.53 -6.51 1.63
CA PRO A 89 1.82 -6.61 2.31
C PRO A 89 2.63 -7.80 1.77
N ILE A 90 3.96 -7.70 1.82
CA ILE A 90 4.91 -8.73 1.38
C ILE A 90 5.35 -9.62 2.53
#